data_AF-X1PIK0-F1
#
_entry.id   AF-X1PIK0-F1
#
_cell.length_a   1.000
_cell.length_b   1.000
_cell.length_c   1.000
_cell.angle_alpha   90.00
_cell.angle_beta   90.00
_cell.angle_gamma   90.00
#
_symmetry.space_group_name_H-M   'P 1'
#
loop_
_entity.id
_entity.type
_entity.pdbx_description
1 polymer ?
#
loop_
_entity_poly.entity_id
_entity_poly.type
_entity_poly.pdbx_seq_one_letter_code
_entity_poly.pdbx_strand_id
1 'polypeptide(L)'
;INYEGSITIDQKLMEEADILPFEQVEVLNLNNGARFTSYAIEEKRNSGEICLNGAAARLAIKGDIIIILSYGYVDDDEAHNFIPKLVYVDANNAITETKQAAKAI
;
A
#
# COMPACT_ATOMS: atom_id res chain seq x y z
N ILE A 1 -0.80 21.77 -8.21
CA ILE A 1 -0.88 20.94 -6.99
C ILE A 1 0.39 21.26 -6.22
N ASN A 2 0.28 21.81 -5.00
CA ASN A 2 1.40 22.36 -4.22
C ASN A 2 1.66 21.56 -2.94
N TYR A 3 1.28 20.28 -2.93
CA TYR A 3 1.46 19.38 -1.80
C TYR A 3 2.49 18.31 -2.17
N GLU A 4 3.26 17.86 -1.19
CA GLU A 4 4.24 16.77 -1.34
C GLU A 4 3.52 15.51 -1.85
N GLY A 5 4.10 14.82 -2.83
CA GLY A 5 3.48 13.61 -3.38
C GLY A 5 3.54 12.49 -2.34
N SER A 6 2.40 12.17 -1.71
CA SER A 6 2.25 11.12 -0.71
C SER A 6 1.04 10.25 -1.00
N ILE A 7 0.88 9.14 -0.27
CA ILE A 7 -0.36 8.39 -0.19
C ILE A 7 -0.84 8.35 1.26
N THR A 8 -2.05 8.82 1.49
CA THR A 8 -2.76 8.70 2.75
C THR A 8 -3.44 7.33 2.80
N ILE A 9 -3.24 6.59 3.89
CA ILE A 9 -3.73 5.22 4.08
C ILE A 9 -4.37 5.10 5.47
N ASP A 10 -5.54 4.48 5.56
CA ASP A 10 -6.14 4.05 6.83
C ASP A 10 -5.12 3.31 7.71
N GLN A 11 -4.94 3.78 8.95
CA GLN A 11 -4.09 3.16 9.97
C GLN A 11 -4.27 1.64 10.08
N LYS A 12 -5.50 1.13 10.03
CA LYS A 12 -5.76 -0.32 10.15
C LYS A 12 -5.17 -1.10 8.97
N LEU A 13 -5.24 -0.54 7.75
CA LEU A 13 -4.66 -1.17 6.57
C LEU A 13 -3.13 -1.14 6.64
N MET A 14 -2.55 -0.01 7.09
CA MET A 14 -1.10 0.09 7.32
C MET A 14 -0.60 -0.96 8.30
N GLU A 15 -1.24 -1.11 9.45
CA GLU A 15 -0.83 -2.09 10.47
C GLU A 15 -0.94 -3.55 10.00
N GLU A 16 -2.00 -3.88 9.26
CA GLU A 16 -2.19 -5.24 8.74
C GLU A 16 -1.21 -5.56 7.61
N ALA A 17 -0.84 -4.55 6.81
CA ALA A 17 0.14 -4.65 5.74
C ALA A 17 1.59 -4.46 6.22
N ASP A 18 1.81 -4.07 7.49
CA ASP A 18 3.12 -3.73 8.06
C ASP A 18 3.81 -2.55 7.36
N ILE A 19 3.02 -1.55 6.98
CA ILE A 19 3.50 -0.30 6.40
C ILE A 19 3.65 0.73 7.52
N LEU A 20 4.83 1.33 7.64
CA LEU A 20 5.11 2.36 8.64
C LEU A 20 4.77 3.77 8.14
N PRO A 21 4.42 4.71 9.05
CA PRO A 21 4.34 6.12 8.69
C PRO A 21 5.66 6.61 8.08
N PHE A 22 5.55 7.35 6.98
CA PHE A 22 6.67 7.85 6.16
C PHE A 22 7.51 6.77 5.45
N GLU A 23 7.07 5.52 5.45
CA GLU A 23 7.73 4.48 4.65
C GLU A 23 7.55 4.72 3.15
N GLN A 24 8.59 4.41 2.38
CA GLN A 24 8.51 4.40 0.93
C GLN A 24 7.63 3.26 0.44
N VAL A 25 6.67 3.58 -0.42
CA VAL A 25 5.79 2.61 -1.05
C VAL A 25 5.78 2.75 -2.58
N GLU A 26 5.57 1.64 -3.27
CA GLU A 26 5.26 1.62 -4.69
C GLU A 26 3.76 1.45 -4.89
N VAL A 27 3.17 2.27 -5.76
CA VAL A 27 1.75 2.23 -6.11
C VAL A 27 1.61 1.77 -7.55
N LEU A 28 0.78 0.76 -7.75
CA LEU A 28 0.43 0.21 -9.06
C LEU A 28 -1.05 0.46 -9.32
N ASN A 29 -1.38 1.20 -10.37
CA ASN A 29 -2.75 1.45 -10.75
C ASN A 29 -3.19 0.45 -11.83
N LEU A 30 -4.14 -0.43 -11.51
CA LEU A 30 -4.64 -1.45 -12.43
C LEU A 30 -5.49 -0.88 -13.56
N ASN A 31 -6.11 0.29 -13.34
CA ASN A 31 -7.03 0.89 -14.31
C ASN A 31 -6.29 1.57 -15.46
N ASN A 32 -5.15 2.20 -15.19
CA ASN A 32 -4.40 2.97 -16.20
C ASN A 32 -2.95 2.52 -16.43
N GLY A 33 -2.48 1.52 -15.68
CA GLY A 33 -1.12 0.98 -15.79
C GLY A 33 -0.02 1.85 -15.20
N ALA A 34 -0.34 2.98 -14.55
CA ALA A 34 0.65 3.82 -13.90
C ALA A 34 1.34 3.08 -12.76
N ARG A 35 2.66 3.27 -12.66
CA ARG A 35 3.50 2.74 -11.59
C ARG A 35 4.40 3.85 -11.08
N PHE A 36 4.39 4.09 -9.78
CA PHE A 36 5.14 5.19 -9.19
C PHE A 36 5.48 4.94 -7.73
N THR A 37 6.53 5.62 -7.27
CA THR A 37 6.98 5.58 -5.87
C THR A 37 6.45 6.80 -5.12
N SER A 38 6.10 6.61 -3.86
CA SER A 38 5.61 7.63 -2.93
C SER A 38 5.99 7.27 -1.48
N TYR A 39 5.45 7.98 -0.51
CA TYR A 39 5.54 7.61 0.92
C TYR A 39 4.17 7.62 1.60
N ALA A 40 4.02 6.78 2.63
CA ALA A 40 2.77 6.60 3.34
C ALA A 40 2.55 7.66 4.44
N ILE A 41 1.33 8.17 4.54
CA ILE A 41 0.85 9.00 5.64
C ILE A 41 -0.36 8.30 6.25
N GLU A 42 -0.38 8.24 7.58
CA GLU A 42 -1.46 7.61 8.34
C GLU A 42 -2.72 8.48 8.37
N GLU A 43 -3.88 7.86 8.20
CA GLU A 43 -5.20 8.45 8.39
C GLU A 43 -5.94 7.78 9.53
N LYS A 44 -7.07 8.37 9.95
CA LYS A 44 -7.93 7.80 10.98
C LYS A 44 -8.22 6.31 10.73
N ARG A 45 -7.95 5.50 11.75
CA ARG A 45 -8.27 4.07 11.80
C ARG A 45 -9.72 3.75 11.40
N ASN A 46 -9.87 2.70 10.59
CA ASN A 46 -11.14 2.16 10.09
C ASN A 46 -11.95 3.18 9.26
N SER A 47 -11.28 4.16 8.65
CA SER A 47 -11.88 5.09 7.69
C SER A 47 -12.08 4.45 6.31
N GLY A 48 -11.28 3.45 5.96
CA GLY A 48 -11.14 2.93 4.60
C GLY A 48 -10.51 3.94 3.64
N GLU A 49 -9.93 5.03 4.14
CA GLU A 49 -9.39 6.10 3.28
C GLU A 49 -8.12 5.63 2.57
N ILE A 50 -8.10 5.85 1.26
CA ILE A 50 -6.94 5.73 0.39
C ILE A 50 -6.92 6.96 -0.51
N CYS A 51 -5.98 7.86 -0.29
CA CYS A 51 -5.91 9.11 -1.03
C CYS A 51 -4.49 9.37 -1.57
N LEU A 52 -4.39 9.55 -2.88
CA LEU A 52 -3.16 9.96 -3.54
C LEU A 52 -3.09 11.48 -3.54
N ASN A 53 -2.05 12.02 -2.90
CA ASN A 53 -1.89 13.46 -2.71
C ASN A 53 -0.86 14.03 -3.69
N GLY A 54 -0.83 15.36 -3.83
CA GLY A 54 0.29 16.02 -4.49
C GLY A 54 0.45 15.62 -5.96
N ALA A 55 1.69 15.37 -6.38
CA ALA A 55 1.98 14.90 -7.73
C ALA A 55 1.36 13.52 -8.04
N ALA A 56 1.21 12.65 -7.04
CA ALA A 56 0.63 11.31 -7.20
C ALA A 56 -0.85 11.35 -7.58
N ALA A 57 -1.59 12.40 -7.17
CA ALA A 57 -2.98 12.62 -7.56
C ALA A 57 -3.20 12.75 -9.08
N ARG A 58 -2.14 12.99 -9.86
CA ARG A 58 -2.23 13.06 -11.34
C ARG A 58 -2.17 11.69 -12.01
N LEU A 59 -1.82 10.65 -11.26
CA LEU A 59 -1.58 9.29 -11.75
C LEU A 59 -2.74 8.34 -11.49
N ALA A 60 -3.82 8.83 -10.89
CA ALA A 60 -5.03 8.08 -10.62
C ALA A 60 -6.24 9.00 -10.56
N ILE A 61 -7.43 8.42 -10.67
CA ILE A 61 -8.70 9.09 -10.37
C ILE A 61 -9.43 8.33 -9.26
N LYS A 62 -10.40 8.99 -8.60
CA LYS A 62 -11.23 8.34 -7.59
C LYS A 62 -11.94 7.13 -8.19
N GLY A 63 -11.84 5.99 -7.50
CA GLY A 63 -12.44 4.73 -7.93
C GLY A 63 -11.50 3.81 -8.72
N ASP A 64 -10.28 4.26 -9.04
CA ASP A 64 -9.25 3.35 -9.56
C ASP A 64 -8.88 2.30 -8.51
N ILE A 65 -8.61 1.09 -8.98
CA ILE A 65 -8.09 -0.02 -8.16
C ILE A 65 -6.57 0.07 -8.19
N ILE A 66 -5.98 0.19 -7.01
CA ILE A 66 -4.53 0.26 -6.85
C ILE A 66 -4.01 -0.88 -5.97
N ILE A 67 -2.74 -1.21 -6.15
CA ILE A 67 -1.96 -2.07 -5.27
C ILE A 67 -0.88 -1.20 -4.63
N ILE A 68 -0.68 -1.35 -3.33
CA ILE A 68 0.35 -0.64 -2.55
C ILE A 68 1.35 -1.68 -2.05
N LEU A 69 2.64 -1.47 -2.31
CA LEU A 69 3.72 -2.36 -1.90
C LEU A 69 4.71 -1.58 -1.04
N SER A 70 5.13 -2.17 0.08
CA SER A 70 6.37 -1.80 0.78
C SER A 70 7.43 -2.88 0.57
N TYR A 71 8.69 -2.48 0.68
CA TYR A 71 9.84 -3.37 0.50
C TYR A 71 10.74 -3.30 1.72
N GLY A 72 11.15 -4.45 2.23
CA GLY A 72 12.20 -4.58 3.23
C GLY A 72 13.49 -5.09 2.62
N TYR A 73 14.62 -4.61 3.12
CA TYR A 73 15.91 -5.27 2.91
C TYR A 73 16.16 -6.17 4.12
N VAL A 74 16.49 -7.42 3.83
CA VAL A 74 16.80 -8.45 4.81
C VAL A 74 18.08 -9.17 4.38
N ASP A 75 18.71 -9.89 5.29
CA ASP A 75 19.85 -10.73 4.96
C ASP A 75 19.42 -11.90 4.04
N ASP A 76 20.35 -12.45 3.25
CA ASP A 76 20.07 -13.49 2.25
C ASP A 76 19.38 -14.73 2.86
N ASP A 77 19.86 -15.18 4.02
CA ASP A 77 19.28 -16.30 4.77
C ASP A 77 17.82 -16.01 5.21
N GLU A 78 17.52 -14.75 5.53
CA GLU A 78 16.17 -14.30 5.88
C GLU A 78 15.29 -14.17 4.64
N ALA A 79 15.83 -13.69 3.52
CA ALA A 79 15.11 -13.49 2.25
C ALA A 79 14.50 -14.80 1.74
N HIS A 80 15.23 -15.92 1.84
CA HIS A 80 14.74 -17.25 1.47
C HIS A 80 13.57 -17.74 2.33
N ASN A 81 13.40 -17.16 3.52
CA ASN A 81 12.35 -17.51 4.46
C ASN A 81 11.33 -16.37 4.64
N PHE A 82 11.49 -15.25 3.93
CA PHE A 82 10.63 -14.09 4.07
C PHE A 82 9.23 -14.41 3.56
N ILE A 83 8.24 -14.12 4.40
CA ILE A 83 6.84 -14.33 4.06
C ILE A 83 6.16 -12.96 4.01
N PRO A 84 5.77 -12.47 2.82
CA PRO A 84 5.08 -11.19 2.71
C PRO A 84 3.70 -11.26 3.34
N LYS A 85 3.28 -10.14 3.93
CA LYS A 85 1.89 -9.93 4.35
C LYS A 85 1.07 -9.46 3.16
N LEU A 86 -0.04 -10.14 2.91
CA LEU A 86 -0.97 -9.83 1.82
C LEU A 86 -2.31 -9.45 2.45
N VAL A 87 -2.72 -8.19 2.26
CA VAL A 87 -4.00 -7.67 2.75
C VAL A 87 -4.93 -7.44 1.57
N TYR A 88 -6.03 -8.17 1.54
CA TYR A 88 -7.08 -8.05 0.53
C TYR A 88 -8.27 -7.30 1.09
N VAL A 89 -8.83 -6.40 0.30
CA VAL A 89 -9.94 -5.54 0.68
C VAL A 89 -11.11 -5.65 -0.30
N ASP A 90 -12.30 -5.25 0.16
CA ASP A 90 -13.48 -5.09 -0.70
C ASP A 90 -13.53 -3.71 -1.37
N ALA A 91 -14.64 -3.42 -2.06
CA ALA A 91 -14.86 -2.13 -2.73
C ALA A 91 -14.98 -0.92 -1.78
N ASN A 92 -15.12 -1.14 -0.48
CA ASN A 92 -15.13 -0.10 0.55
C ASN A 92 -13.80 -0.04 1.31
N ASN A 93 -12.74 -0.69 0.78
CA ASN A 93 -11.44 -0.85 1.42
C ASN A 93 -11.52 -1.57 2.79
N ALA A 94 -12.59 -2.33 3.06
CA ALA A 94 -12.68 -3.15 4.25
C ALA A 94 -11.92 -4.46 4.04
N ILE A 95 -11.11 -4.86 5.01
CA ILE A 95 -10.31 -6.09 4.93
C ILE A 95 -11.24 -7.30 4.83
N THR A 96 -11.04 -8.08 3.78
CA THR A 96 -11.75 -9.35 3.55
C THR A 96 -10.91 -10.55 3.91
N GLU A 97 -9.60 -10.44 3.72
CA GLU A 97 -8.66 -11.53 3.97
C GLU A 97 -7.25 -10.98 4.22
N THR A 98 -6.57 -11.53 5.23
CA THR A 98 -5.13 -11.33 5.43
C THR A 98 -4.45 -12.68 5.26
N LYS A 99 -3.47 -12.75 4.36
CA LYS A 99 -2.66 -13.95 4.12
C LYS A 99 -1.19 -13.67 4.44
N GLN A 100 -0.52 -14.70 4.93
CA GLN A 100 0.93 -14.82 4.85
C GLN A 100 1.20 -15.80 3.72
N ALA A 101 1.91 -15.38 2.67
CA ALA A 101 2.16 -16.26 1.53
C ALA A 101 2.89 -17.52 2.03
N ALA A 102 2.25 -18.70 1.93
CA ALA A 102 2.90 -19.95 2.27
C ALA A 102 4.16 -20.09 1.39
N LYS A 103 5.24 -20.64 1.96
CA LYS A 103 6.47 -20.92 1.21
C LYS A 103 6.11 -21.55 -0.13
N ALA A 104 6.54 -20.92 -1.23
CA ALA A 104 6.55 -21.60 -2.51
C ALA A 104 7.43 -22.85 -2.33
N ILE A 105 6.81 -24.02 -2.45
CA ILE A 105 7.48 -25.33 -2.38
C ILE A 105 8.33 -25.49 -3.63
#